data_AF-A0A2L0AZV4-F1
#
_entry.id   AF-A0A2L0AZV4-F1
#
_cell.length_a   1.000
_cell.length_b   1.000
_cell.length_c   1.000
_cell.angle_alpha   90.00
_cell.angle_beta   90.00
_cell.angle_gamma   90.00
#
_symmetry.space_group_name_H-M   'P 1'
#
loop_
_entity.id
_entity.type
_entity.pdbx_description
1 polymer ?
#
loop_
_entity_poly.entity_id
_entity_poly.type
_entity_poly.pdbx_seq_one_letter_code
_entity_poly.pdbx_strand_id
1 'polypeptide(L)'
;ISHYYLVVVPEDKLTIDKNPDQFLTDDLINNIEKVPQNSNLPYIAAKFPQRNIPYTFHLGTGEVNDGFVNYKLGHSKRYRIFVRAVVDTPQKHLYTSSPFSEFLSLDMREVPPGDPPLRPNPNAPTDNDVKVSSHRKEAGMFWIIGPIIAALLLSIIFVLLFIFRKRRQPCKTPDQAAVTRPLIPADLNSSVAPSDPVEMRRLNFQTPGMISHPPIPISELANHIERLKANDNLKFSQEYESIEPGQQFTWDHSNMEINKPKNRYANVIAYDHSRVILPPEDGVLGSDYINANY
;
A
#
# COMPACT_ATOMS: atom_id res chain seq x y z
N ILE A 1 14.38 22.73 -0.43
CA ILE A 1 13.97 22.81 -1.84
C ILE A 1 14.96 23.73 -2.52
N SER A 2 15.60 23.29 -3.61
CA SER A 2 16.53 24.11 -4.38
C SER A 2 15.81 24.88 -5.48
N HIS A 3 14.96 24.18 -6.25
CA HIS A 3 14.20 24.74 -7.35
C HIS A 3 12.87 24.01 -7.54
N TYR A 4 12.01 24.62 -8.35
CA TYR A 4 10.74 24.06 -8.80
C TYR A 4 10.77 23.86 -10.31
N TYR A 5 10.20 22.76 -10.78
CA TYR A 5 9.90 22.54 -12.19
C TYR A 5 8.41 22.70 -12.45
N LEU A 6 8.08 23.42 -13.51
CA LEU A 6 6.74 23.41 -14.08
C LEU A 6 6.70 22.38 -15.20
N VAL A 7 5.93 21.32 -15.01
CA VAL A 7 5.83 20.21 -15.95
C VAL A 7 4.50 20.29 -16.70
N VAL A 8 4.56 20.12 -18.01
CA VAL A 8 3.39 20.09 -18.90
C VAL A 8 3.22 18.66 -19.41
N VAL A 9 2.00 18.16 -19.26
CA VAL A 9 1.63 16.81 -19.68
C VAL A 9 0.49 16.93 -20.70
N PRO A 10 0.76 16.74 -22.00
CA PRO A 10 -0.29 16.61 -23.01
C PRO A 10 -1.20 15.41 -22.70
N GLU A 11 -2.48 15.54 -23.03
CA GLU A 11 -3.43 14.42 -22.92
C GLU A 11 -3.06 13.33 -23.92
N ASP A 12 -2.71 12.15 -23.39
CA ASP A 12 -2.44 10.95 -24.16
C ASP A 12 -2.97 9.72 -23.41
N LYS A 13 -3.37 8.69 -24.14
CA LYS A 13 -3.90 7.43 -23.57
C LYS A 13 -2.89 6.74 -22.64
N LEU A 14 -1.60 6.97 -22.88
CA LEU A 14 -0.50 6.40 -22.08
C LEU A 14 -0.20 7.18 -20.80
N THR A 15 -0.64 8.44 -20.71
CA THR A 15 -0.30 9.35 -19.60
C THR A 15 -1.51 9.66 -18.70
N ILE A 16 -2.73 9.37 -19.16
CA ILE A 16 -3.98 9.76 -18.47
C ILE A 16 -4.13 9.15 -17.08
N ASP A 17 -3.69 7.90 -16.90
CA ASP A 17 -3.79 7.14 -15.63
C ASP A 17 -2.55 7.31 -14.74
N LYS A 18 -1.55 8.10 -15.18
CA LYS A 18 -0.32 8.30 -14.42
C LYS A 18 -0.49 9.41 -13.40
N ASN A 19 0.17 9.24 -12.26
CA ASN A 19 0.28 10.27 -11.21
C ASN A 19 1.52 11.17 -11.43
N PRO A 20 1.55 12.42 -10.91
CA PRO A 20 2.67 13.34 -11.09
C PRO A 20 4.03 12.78 -10.68
N ASP A 21 4.08 11.99 -9.61
CA ASP A 21 5.32 11.38 -9.11
C ASP A 21 5.84 10.22 -9.96
N GLN A 22 5.04 9.68 -10.88
CA GLN A 22 5.47 8.61 -11.80
C GLN A 22 6.26 9.13 -13.01
N PHE A 23 6.28 10.44 -13.24
CA PHE A 23 7.08 11.05 -14.31
C PHE A 23 8.50 11.28 -13.82
N LEU A 24 9.48 10.46 -14.22
CA LEU A 24 10.85 10.63 -13.76
C LEU A 24 11.47 11.92 -14.31
N THR A 25 12.25 12.61 -13.48
CA THR A 25 12.88 13.89 -13.88
C THR A 25 13.83 13.70 -15.07
N ASP A 26 14.56 12.59 -15.11
CA ASP A 26 15.49 12.29 -16.20
C ASP A 26 14.73 12.09 -17.53
N ASP A 27 13.59 11.39 -17.50
CA ASP A 27 12.73 11.23 -18.67
C ASP A 27 12.19 12.56 -19.16
N LEU A 28 11.74 13.42 -18.24
CA LEU A 28 11.22 14.74 -18.57
C LEU A 28 12.28 15.65 -19.20
N ILE A 29 13.54 15.56 -18.74
CA ILE A 29 14.68 16.28 -19.33
C ILE A 29 14.99 15.73 -20.72
N ASN A 30 15.07 14.40 -20.86
CA ASN A 30 15.33 13.73 -22.14
C ASN A 30 14.23 13.98 -23.19
N ASN A 31 13.00 14.23 -22.75
CA ASN A 31 11.87 14.49 -23.63
C ASN A 31 11.96 15.86 -24.31
N ILE A 32 12.65 16.85 -23.71
CA ILE A 32 12.71 18.24 -24.21
C ILE A 32 13.15 18.27 -25.67
N GLU A 33 14.24 17.57 -26.01
CA GLU A 33 14.76 17.53 -27.38
C GLU A 33 13.81 16.83 -28.37
N LYS A 34 12.91 15.98 -27.87
CA LYS A 34 11.97 15.17 -28.66
C LYS A 34 10.60 15.82 -28.82
N VAL A 35 10.24 16.80 -27.98
CA VAL A 35 8.93 17.50 -28.08
C VAL A 35 8.66 18.11 -29.46
N PRO A 36 9.64 18.73 -30.17
CA PRO A 36 9.41 19.26 -31.51
C PRO A 36 8.98 18.20 -32.53
N GLN A 37 9.42 16.95 -32.34
CA GLN A 37 9.07 15.81 -33.20
C GLN A 37 7.80 15.11 -32.70
N ASN A 38 7.59 15.05 -31.39
CA ASN A 38 6.44 14.44 -30.76
C ASN A 38 5.84 15.36 -29.68
N SER A 39 4.83 16.12 -30.08
CA SER A 39 4.12 17.08 -29.22
C SER A 39 3.26 16.44 -28.12
N ASN A 40 3.18 15.10 -28.04
CA ASN A 40 2.45 14.39 -26.97
C ASN A 40 3.35 14.03 -25.78
N LEU A 41 4.66 14.28 -25.85
CA LEU A 41 5.57 13.95 -24.77
C LEU A 41 5.43 14.93 -23.59
N PRO A 42 5.42 14.43 -22.34
CA PRO A 42 5.54 15.26 -21.14
C PRO A 42 6.91 15.94 -21.07
N TYR A 43 6.96 17.22 -20.70
CA TYR A 43 8.20 17.99 -20.66
C TYR A 43 8.20 19.06 -19.56
N ILE A 44 9.40 19.55 -19.22
CA ILE A 44 9.58 20.68 -18.31
C ILE A 44 9.49 21.98 -19.13
N ALA A 45 8.51 22.83 -18.81
CA ALA A 45 8.30 24.10 -19.50
C ALA A 45 9.10 25.27 -18.89
N ALA A 46 9.38 25.20 -17.59
CA ALA A 46 10.16 26.22 -16.88
C ALA A 46 10.77 25.66 -15.60
N LYS A 47 11.85 26.32 -15.14
CA LYS A 47 12.49 26.07 -13.86
C LYS A 47 12.54 27.37 -13.06
N PHE A 48 12.11 27.31 -11.80
CA PHE A 48 12.06 28.46 -10.90
C PHE A 48 12.94 28.23 -9.67
N PRO A 49 13.80 29.19 -9.30
CA PRO A 49 14.48 29.16 -8.00
C PRO A 49 13.48 29.19 -6.85
N GLN A 50 13.83 28.59 -5.70
CA GLN A 50 12.93 28.47 -4.54
C GLN A 50 12.24 29.80 -4.14
N ARG A 51 12.98 30.91 -4.21
CA ARG A 51 12.50 32.24 -3.77
C ARG A 51 11.82 33.05 -4.86
N ASN A 52 11.89 32.60 -6.13
CA ASN A 52 11.53 33.41 -7.30
C ASN A 52 10.49 32.70 -8.18
N ILE A 53 9.56 31.96 -7.59
CA ILE A 53 8.41 31.43 -8.32
C ILE A 53 7.41 32.57 -8.58
N PRO A 54 7.07 32.88 -9.85
CA PRO A 54 6.19 33.99 -10.17
C PRO A 54 4.75 33.70 -9.71
N TYR A 55 3.96 34.76 -9.55
CA TYR A 55 2.55 34.63 -9.19
C TYR A 55 1.71 34.10 -10.37
N THR A 56 2.00 34.58 -11.57
CA THR A 56 1.42 34.09 -12.82
C THR A 56 2.53 33.62 -13.75
N PHE A 57 2.22 32.58 -14.53
CA PHE A 57 3.11 32.11 -15.58
C PHE A 57 2.28 31.84 -16.84
N HIS A 58 2.69 32.44 -17.95
CA HIS A 58 2.01 32.25 -19.23
C HIS A 58 2.55 30.99 -19.90
N LEU A 59 1.68 29.98 -20.03
CA LEU A 59 2.03 28.72 -20.68
C LEU A 59 1.93 28.84 -22.20
N GLY A 60 2.84 28.21 -22.94
CA GLY A 60 2.78 28.16 -24.40
C GLY A 60 3.41 29.34 -25.15
N THR A 61 4.28 30.13 -24.52
CA THR A 61 4.87 31.34 -25.16
C THR A 61 5.86 31.03 -26.27
N GLY A 62 6.48 29.85 -26.27
CA GLY A 62 7.58 29.47 -27.17
C GLY A 62 8.95 29.97 -26.73
N GLU A 63 9.04 30.61 -25.56
CA GLU A 63 10.28 31.21 -25.05
C GLU A 63 11.07 30.22 -24.17
N VAL A 64 12.37 30.50 -23.99
CA VAL A 64 13.25 29.70 -23.13
C VAL A 64 13.35 30.32 -21.74
N ASN A 65 13.16 29.51 -20.70
CA ASN A 65 13.22 29.88 -19.29
C ASN A 65 14.20 28.97 -18.53
N ASP A 66 15.32 29.52 -18.06
CA ASP A 66 16.37 28.82 -17.29
C ASP A 66 16.82 27.48 -17.93
N GLY A 67 16.94 27.47 -19.26
CA GLY A 67 17.35 26.30 -20.06
C GLY A 67 16.21 25.40 -20.55
N PHE A 68 14.96 25.69 -20.18
CA PHE A 68 13.77 24.91 -20.58
C PHE A 68 12.90 25.69 -21.57
N VAL A 69 12.35 25.01 -22.58
CA VAL A 69 11.52 25.65 -23.61
C VAL A 69 10.05 25.52 -23.28
N ASN A 70 9.34 26.65 -23.20
CA ASN A 70 7.89 26.69 -23.02
C ASN A 70 7.17 26.48 -24.37
N TYR A 71 7.16 25.25 -24.89
CA TYR A 71 6.60 24.96 -26.22
C TYR A 71 5.18 25.45 -26.41
N LYS A 72 4.88 25.97 -27.61
CA LYS A 72 3.54 26.45 -27.99
C LYS A 72 2.52 25.32 -27.85
N LEU A 73 1.39 25.64 -27.24
CA LEU A 73 0.27 24.70 -27.09
C LEU A 73 -0.44 24.52 -28.44
N GLY A 74 -0.93 23.31 -28.69
CA GLY A 74 -1.68 22.99 -29.91
C GLY A 74 -3.17 23.32 -29.76
N HIS A 75 -3.79 23.77 -30.85
CA HIS A 75 -5.24 23.90 -30.94
C HIS A 75 -5.91 22.50 -30.85
N SER A 76 -7.06 22.42 -30.20
CA SER A 76 -7.80 21.16 -29.96
C SER A 76 -7.05 20.09 -29.15
N LYS A 77 -5.99 20.45 -28.43
CA LYS A 77 -5.31 19.59 -27.46
C LYS A 77 -5.57 20.06 -26.04
N ARG A 78 -5.66 19.09 -25.12
CA ARG A 78 -5.74 19.34 -23.68
C ARG A 78 -4.43 18.97 -23.02
N TYR A 79 -4.12 19.68 -21.95
CA TYR A 79 -2.89 19.57 -21.18
C TYR A 79 -3.23 19.57 -19.70
N ARG A 80 -2.46 18.87 -18.89
CA ARG A 80 -2.44 19.05 -17.42
C ARG A 80 -1.07 19.57 -17.03
N ILE A 81 -1.00 20.32 -15.94
CA ILE A 81 0.27 20.78 -15.39
C ILE A 81 0.42 20.33 -13.94
N PHE A 82 1.66 20.21 -13.50
CA PHE A 82 1.98 20.09 -12.08
C PHE A 82 3.31 20.78 -11.80
N VAL A 83 3.51 21.16 -10.54
CA VAL A 83 4.75 21.77 -10.06
C VAL A 83 5.50 20.75 -9.22
N ARG A 84 6.77 20.51 -9.54
CA ARG A 84 7.65 19.62 -8.78
C ARG A 84 8.69 20.40 -8.01
N ALA A 85 8.76 20.17 -6.70
CA ALA A 85 9.81 20.71 -5.83
C ALA A 85 10.97 19.72 -5.74
N VAL A 86 12.18 20.17 -6.08
CA VAL A 86 13.40 19.34 -6.02
C VAL A 86 14.25 19.79 -4.84
N VAL A 87 14.92 18.83 -4.18
CA VAL A 87 15.86 19.10 -3.10
C VAL A 87 17.26 18.67 -3.53
N ASP A 88 18.22 19.60 -3.43
CA ASP A 88 19.63 19.27 -3.64
C ASP A 88 20.15 18.51 -2.41
N THR A 89 20.20 17.18 -2.50
CA THR A 89 20.93 16.37 -1.53
C THR A 89 22.04 15.61 -2.24
N PRO A 90 23.26 15.55 -1.67
CA PRO A 90 24.44 15.02 -2.36
C PRO A 90 24.39 13.51 -2.70
N GLN A 91 23.36 12.79 -2.25
CA GLN A 91 23.26 11.34 -2.42
C GLN A 91 21.90 10.87 -2.96
N LYS A 92 20.92 11.77 -3.17
CA LYS A 92 19.59 11.37 -3.65
C LYS A 92 18.83 12.52 -4.34
N HIS A 93 18.28 12.24 -5.53
CA HIS A 93 17.35 13.14 -6.22
C HIS A 93 15.97 13.04 -5.56
N LEU A 94 15.79 13.75 -4.45
CA LEU A 94 14.51 13.81 -3.75
C LEU A 94 13.64 14.90 -4.37
N TYR A 95 12.40 14.54 -4.68
CA TYR A 95 11.40 15.47 -5.18
C TYR A 95 10.03 15.15 -4.58
N THR A 96 9.16 16.16 -4.60
CA THR A 96 7.72 16.02 -4.32
C THR A 96 6.96 16.82 -5.37
N SER A 97 5.83 16.31 -5.84
CA SER A 97 5.04 16.94 -6.90
C SER A 97 3.68 17.39 -6.36
N SER A 98 3.18 18.52 -6.88
CA SER A 98 1.79 18.92 -6.65
C SER A 98 0.83 17.94 -7.36
N PRO A 99 -0.45 17.90 -6.96
CA PRO A 99 -1.50 17.32 -7.78
C PRO A 99 -1.53 17.95 -9.19
N PHE A 100 -2.14 17.24 -10.13
CA PHE A 100 -2.43 17.80 -11.45
C PHE A 100 -3.43 18.95 -11.36
N SER A 101 -3.25 19.93 -12.23
CA SER A 101 -4.29 20.91 -12.54
C SER A 101 -5.49 20.26 -13.20
N GLU A 102 -6.60 20.99 -13.25
CA GLU A 102 -7.65 20.73 -14.23
C GLU A 102 -7.08 20.77 -15.66
N PHE A 103 -7.78 20.13 -16.59
CA PHE A 103 -7.37 20.11 -17.99
C PHE A 103 -7.43 21.51 -18.59
N LEU A 104 -6.31 21.93 -19.15
CA LEU A 104 -6.12 23.19 -19.86
C LEU A 104 -6.17 22.95 -21.37
N SER A 105 -6.90 23.77 -22.12
CA SER A 105 -6.82 23.84 -23.58
C SER A 105 -6.90 25.28 -24.07
N LEU A 106 -6.45 25.55 -25.30
CA LEU A 106 -6.60 26.87 -25.93
C LEU A 106 -8.07 27.22 -26.20
N ASP A 107 -8.94 26.23 -26.25
CA ASP A 107 -10.37 26.38 -26.52
C ASP A 107 -11.21 26.57 -25.23
N MET A 108 -10.55 26.72 -24.07
CA MET A 108 -11.24 26.97 -22.81
C MET A 108 -11.84 28.38 -22.77
N ARG A 109 -12.94 28.52 -22.03
CA ARG A 109 -13.53 29.83 -21.74
C ARG A 109 -12.50 30.68 -20.99
N GLU A 110 -12.37 31.94 -21.40
CA GLU A 110 -11.57 32.92 -20.66
C GLU A 110 -12.02 32.97 -19.19
N VAL A 111 -11.06 33.16 -18.30
CA VAL A 111 -11.33 33.30 -16.87
C VAL A 111 -12.34 34.44 -16.69
N PRO A 112 -13.43 34.25 -15.94
CA PRO A 112 -14.38 35.30 -15.67
C PRO A 112 -13.69 36.56 -15.15
N PRO A 113 -14.14 37.77 -15.53
CA PRO A 113 -13.56 39.01 -15.01
C PRO A 113 -13.60 39.01 -13.48
N GLY A 114 -12.44 39.10 -12.84
CA GLY A 114 -12.30 39.04 -11.39
C GLY A 114 -10.84 39.17 -10.97
N ASP A 115 -10.62 39.32 -9.67
CA ASP A 115 -9.26 39.37 -9.13
C ASP A 115 -8.56 38.01 -9.30
N PRO A 116 -7.28 37.99 -9.71
CA PRO A 116 -6.55 36.74 -9.86
C PRO A 116 -6.44 36.02 -8.51
N PRO A 117 -6.44 34.67 -8.50
CA PRO A 117 -6.53 33.88 -7.28
C PRO A 117 -5.37 34.17 -6.33
N LEU A 118 -5.69 34.68 -5.13
CA LEU A 118 -4.70 35.01 -4.10
C LEU A 118 -3.90 33.76 -3.69
N ARG A 119 -2.59 33.94 -3.48
CA ARG A 119 -1.75 32.87 -2.93
C ARG A 119 -2.35 32.43 -1.60
N PRO A 120 -2.60 31.13 -1.38
CA PRO A 120 -3.03 30.63 -0.09
C PRO A 120 -2.10 31.14 1.01
N ASN A 121 -2.65 31.67 2.10
CA ASN A 121 -1.85 32.16 3.21
C ASN A 121 -1.08 30.95 3.78
N PRO A 122 0.27 30.93 3.75
CA PRO A 122 1.05 29.81 4.27
C PRO A 122 0.86 29.56 5.76
N ASN A 123 0.27 30.52 6.49
CA ASN A 123 -0.04 30.42 7.92
C ASN A 123 -1.52 30.10 8.19
N ALA A 124 -2.36 29.93 7.16
CA ALA A 124 -3.73 29.47 7.36
C ALA A 124 -3.72 27.94 7.55
N PRO A 125 -4.43 27.40 8.56
CA PRO A 125 -4.55 25.97 8.75
C PRO A 125 -5.32 25.37 7.58
N THR A 126 -4.63 24.66 6.70
CA THR A 126 -5.23 23.84 5.65
C THR A 126 -5.34 22.41 6.15
N ASP A 127 -6.53 21.81 6.07
CA ASP A 127 -6.80 20.40 6.43
C ASP A 127 -6.12 19.37 5.49
N ASN A 128 -5.27 19.85 4.57
CA ASN A 128 -4.52 19.08 3.57
C ASN A 128 -3.06 18.85 4.00
N ASP A 129 -2.81 18.70 5.30
CA ASP A 129 -1.50 18.28 5.78
C ASP A 129 -1.22 16.86 5.30
N VAL A 130 -0.52 16.75 4.16
CA VAL A 130 0.27 15.55 3.86
C VAL A 130 1.31 15.47 4.97
N LYS A 131 1.00 14.69 6.01
CA LYS A 131 1.93 14.33 7.07
C LYS A 131 3.12 13.63 6.43
N VAL A 132 4.13 14.41 6.06
CA VAL A 132 5.48 13.90 5.80
C VAL A 132 5.96 13.41 7.15
N SER A 133 5.72 12.13 7.43
CA SER A 133 6.35 11.44 8.54
C SER A 133 7.85 11.39 8.24
N SER A 134 8.56 12.47 8.55
CA SER A 134 9.99 12.44 8.75
C SER A 134 10.24 11.67 10.05
N HIS A 135 10.03 10.35 10.00
CA HIS A 135 10.44 9.47 11.08
C HIS A 135 11.97 9.50 11.09
N ARG A 136 12.45 10.38 11.97
CA ARG A 136 13.80 10.54 12.49
C ARG A 136 14.57 9.23 12.42
N LYS A 137 15.55 9.21 11.53
CA LYS A 137 16.38 8.04 11.16
C LYS A 137 17.38 7.60 12.25
N GLU A 138 17.06 7.85 13.52
CA GLU A 138 17.91 7.49 14.67
C GLU A 138 17.18 6.66 15.72
N ALA A 139 15.85 6.47 15.62
CA ALA A 139 15.11 5.58 16.52
C ALA A 139 14.98 4.13 15.98
N GLY A 140 15.14 3.91 14.67
CA GLY A 140 14.94 2.58 14.07
C GLY A 140 16.04 1.56 14.40
N MET A 141 17.27 2.01 14.62
CA MET A 141 18.39 1.09 14.85
C MET A 141 18.27 0.39 16.21
N PHE A 142 17.82 1.08 17.27
CA PHE A 142 17.67 0.47 18.60
C PHE A 142 16.52 -0.53 18.68
N TRP A 143 15.37 -0.24 18.03
CA TRP A 143 14.23 -1.16 17.99
C TRP A 143 14.49 -2.40 17.12
N ILE A 144 15.45 -2.34 16.19
CA ILE A 144 15.86 -3.49 15.38
C ILE A 144 16.99 -4.28 16.06
N ILE A 145 17.98 -3.60 16.64
CA ILE A 145 19.11 -4.25 17.31
C ILE A 145 18.71 -4.88 18.66
N GLY A 146 17.79 -4.25 19.41
CA GLY A 146 17.32 -4.75 20.70
C GLY A 146 16.75 -6.19 20.63
N PRO A 147 15.79 -6.47 19.73
CA PRO A 147 15.25 -7.81 19.54
C PRO A 147 16.30 -8.83 19.10
N ILE A 148 17.26 -8.43 18.25
CA ILE A 148 18.33 -9.32 17.76
C ILE A 148 19.26 -9.72 18.92
N ILE A 149 19.67 -8.76 19.76
CA ILE A 149 20.49 -9.03 20.95
C ILE A 149 19.71 -9.89 21.95
N ALA A 150 18.42 -9.59 22.17
CA ALA A 150 17.57 -10.37 23.06
C ALA A 150 17.41 -11.82 22.58
N ALA A 151 17.20 -12.03 21.27
CA ALA A 151 17.10 -13.37 20.67
C ALA A 151 18.43 -14.15 20.79
N LEU A 152 19.57 -13.49 20.57
CA LEU A 152 20.89 -14.10 20.76
C LEU A 152 21.12 -14.52 22.22
N LEU A 153 20.83 -13.65 23.19
CA LEU A 153 20.97 -13.97 24.61
C LEU A 153 20.04 -15.12 25.02
N LEU A 154 18.80 -15.12 24.54
CA LEU A 154 17.81 -16.15 24.85
C LEU A 154 18.17 -17.50 24.21
N SER A 155 18.77 -17.49 23.02
CA SER A 155 19.33 -18.70 22.40
C SER A 155 20.48 -19.29 23.22
N ILE A 156 21.37 -18.46 23.76
CA ILE A 156 22.48 -18.89 24.61
C ILE A 156 21.94 -19.48 25.93
N ILE A 157 20.92 -18.86 26.52
CA ILE A 157 20.25 -19.38 27.73
C ILE A 157 19.62 -20.75 27.45
N PHE A 158 18.93 -20.94 26.32
CA PHE A 158 18.37 -22.24 25.96
C PHE A 158 19.44 -23.31 25.72
N VAL A 159 20.56 -22.96 25.09
CA VAL A 159 21.70 -23.88 24.92
C VAL A 159 22.28 -24.26 26.28
N LEU A 160 22.47 -23.30 27.19
CA LEU A 160 22.94 -23.57 28.54
C LEU A 160 21.97 -24.44 29.33
N LEU A 161 20.66 -24.16 29.28
CA LEU A 161 19.63 -24.99 29.90
C LEU A 161 19.56 -26.39 29.29
N PHE A 162 19.75 -26.53 27.99
CA PHE A 162 19.80 -27.81 27.30
C PHE A 162 21.02 -28.62 27.76
N ILE A 163 22.21 -28.00 27.82
CA ILE A 163 23.42 -28.66 28.34
C ILE A 163 23.24 -29.02 29.81
N PHE A 164 22.59 -28.15 30.60
CA PHE A 164 22.35 -28.41 32.02
C PHE A 164 21.33 -29.54 32.23
N ARG A 165 20.25 -29.61 31.43
CA ARG A 165 19.32 -30.75 31.39
C ARG A 165 20.02 -32.03 30.92
N LYS A 166 20.89 -31.94 29.91
CA LYS A 166 21.63 -33.09 29.37
C LYS A 166 22.69 -33.61 30.35
N ARG A 167 23.30 -32.74 31.15
CA ARG A 167 24.24 -33.14 32.23
C ARG A 167 23.54 -33.63 33.51
N ARG A 168 22.26 -33.34 33.70
CA ARG A 168 21.46 -33.77 34.86
C ARG A 168 20.60 -35.02 34.62
N GLN A 169 20.75 -35.70 33.49
CA GLN A 169 20.11 -37.01 33.26
C GLN A 169 21.12 -38.16 33.48
N PRO A 170 21.09 -38.82 34.65
CA PRO A 170 21.61 -40.19 34.77
C PRO A 170 20.65 -41.19 34.09
N CYS A 171 21.23 -42.29 33.64
CA CYS A 171 20.67 -43.35 32.80
C CYS A 171 19.28 -43.90 33.18
N LYS A 172 18.48 -44.15 32.13
CA LYS A 172 17.46 -45.21 31.87
C LYS A 172 16.83 -45.98 33.04
N THR A 173 15.50 -46.09 33.01
CA THR A 173 14.76 -47.38 32.90
C THR A 173 13.42 -47.17 32.15
N PRO A 174 12.96 -48.14 31.34
CA PRO A 174 11.63 -48.13 30.72
C PRO A 174 10.63 -48.87 31.64
N ASP A 175 9.44 -48.30 31.88
CA ASP A 175 8.15 -49.00 31.81
C ASP A 175 6.99 -48.21 32.47
N GLN A 176 5.81 -48.40 31.89
CA GLN A 176 4.48 -48.38 32.54
C GLN A 176 4.01 -47.09 33.22
N ALA A 177 3.42 -46.17 32.46
CA ALA A 177 2.46 -45.18 33.01
C ALA A 177 1.52 -44.58 31.95
N ALA A 178 1.18 -45.31 30.89
CA ALA A 178 0.20 -44.86 29.89
C ALA A 178 -1.25 -45.16 30.36
N VAL A 179 -1.59 -44.90 31.62
CA VAL A 179 -2.98 -44.91 32.08
C VAL A 179 -3.10 -43.87 33.19
N THR A 180 -4.13 -43.03 33.10
CA THR A 180 -4.58 -42.00 34.05
C THR A 180 -3.86 -40.64 34.00
N ARG A 181 -4.37 -39.72 33.15
CA ARG A 181 -4.69 -38.34 33.57
C ARG A 181 -5.92 -37.80 32.80
N PRO A 182 -6.79 -37.01 33.45
CA PRO A 182 -8.19 -36.81 33.04
C PRO A 182 -8.35 -35.60 32.09
N LEU A 183 -9.27 -35.74 31.13
CA LEU A 183 -9.62 -34.76 30.10
C LEU A 183 -10.94 -34.04 30.42
N ILE A 184 -11.01 -33.13 31.40
CA ILE A 184 -12.16 -32.20 31.55
C ILE A 184 -11.70 -30.90 32.24
N PRO A 185 -11.87 -29.71 31.64
CA PRO A 185 -12.08 -28.48 32.40
C PRO A 185 -13.57 -28.35 32.75
N ALA A 186 -13.84 -28.08 34.01
CA ALA A 186 -15.17 -27.79 34.52
C ALA A 186 -15.67 -26.48 33.92
N ASP A 187 -16.80 -26.53 33.22
CA ASP A 187 -17.89 -25.58 33.42
C ASP A 187 -19.20 -26.18 32.89
N LEU A 188 -20.03 -26.53 33.87
CA LEU A 188 -21.32 -27.19 33.73
C LEU A 188 -22.38 -26.08 33.66
N ASN A 189 -22.74 -25.62 32.45
CA ASN A 189 -24.04 -24.99 32.11
C ASN A 189 -24.09 -24.45 30.66
N SER A 190 -23.96 -25.33 29.67
CA SER A 190 -24.81 -25.29 28.46
C SER A 190 -24.68 -26.63 27.74
N SER A 191 -25.73 -27.44 27.79
CA SER A 191 -25.75 -28.77 27.17
C SER A 191 -26.09 -28.65 25.68
N VAL A 192 -25.13 -28.18 24.88
CA VAL A 192 -25.07 -28.47 23.44
C VAL A 192 -23.60 -28.71 23.13
N ALA A 193 -23.18 -29.97 23.14
CA ALA A 193 -21.84 -30.33 22.67
C ALA A 193 -21.70 -29.85 21.21
N PRO A 194 -20.71 -29.01 20.87
CA PRO A 194 -20.51 -28.57 19.50
C PRO A 194 -20.11 -29.80 18.67
N SER A 195 -21.02 -30.28 17.84
CA SER A 195 -20.81 -31.43 16.94
C SER A 195 -20.03 -31.03 15.69
N ASP A 196 -19.82 -29.73 15.49
CA ASP A 196 -19.10 -29.18 14.36
C ASP A 196 -17.60 -28.99 14.69
N PRO A 197 -16.68 -29.66 13.97
CA PRO A 197 -15.25 -29.44 14.12
C PRO A 197 -14.81 -27.98 13.90
N VAL A 198 -15.61 -27.16 13.20
CA VAL A 198 -15.37 -25.73 13.02
C VAL A 198 -15.66 -24.95 14.30
N GLU A 199 -16.78 -25.22 14.98
CA GLU A 199 -17.11 -24.60 16.28
C GLU A 199 -16.11 -25.02 17.36
N MET A 200 -15.68 -26.28 17.36
CA MET A 200 -14.62 -26.77 18.26
C MET A 200 -13.28 -26.07 18.02
N ARG A 201 -12.92 -25.78 16.76
CA ARG A 201 -11.73 -24.99 16.45
C ARG A 201 -11.90 -23.53 16.90
N ARG A 202 -13.07 -22.94 16.70
CA ARG A 202 -13.37 -21.56 17.09
C ARG A 202 -13.29 -21.31 18.61
N LEU A 203 -13.68 -22.31 19.41
CA LEU A 203 -13.55 -22.26 20.88
C LEU A 203 -12.10 -22.33 21.36
N ASN A 204 -11.25 -23.10 20.66
CA ASN A 204 -9.85 -23.31 21.04
C ASN A 204 -8.88 -22.30 20.43
N PHE A 205 -9.27 -21.61 19.35
CA PHE A 205 -8.45 -20.64 18.63
C PHE A 205 -9.19 -19.31 18.48
N GLN A 206 -9.18 -18.49 19.53
CA GLN A 206 -9.63 -17.10 19.45
C GLN A 206 -8.60 -16.27 18.67
N THR A 207 -9.04 -15.63 17.59
CA THR A 207 -8.20 -14.64 16.88
C THR A 207 -8.24 -13.30 17.62
N PRO A 208 -7.20 -12.45 17.51
CA PRO A 208 -7.24 -11.10 18.07
C PRO A 208 -8.49 -10.29 17.67
N GLY A 209 -8.99 -10.49 16.45
CA GLY A 209 -10.23 -9.86 15.98
C GLY A 209 -11.49 -10.31 16.72
N MET A 210 -11.53 -11.56 17.23
CA MET A 210 -12.65 -12.05 18.06
C MET A 210 -12.71 -11.39 19.45
N ILE A 211 -11.62 -10.76 19.91
CA ILE A 211 -11.58 -10.04 21.18
C ILE A 211 -12.32 -8.70 21.04
N SER A 212 -12.21 -8.02 19.89
CA SER A 212 -12.91 -6.76 19.61
C SER A 212 -14.29 -6.98 18.98
N HIS A 213 -14.52 -8.10 18.29
CA HIS A 213 -15.80 -8.47 17.66
C HIS A 213 -16.28 -9.83 18.18
N PRO A 214 -16.97 -9.87 19.34
CA PRO A 214 -17.44 -11.12 19.93
C PRO A 214 -18.59 -11.74 19.09
N PRO A 215 -18.82 -13.06 19.18
CA PRO A 215 -19.96 -13.71 18.55
C PRO A 215 -21.30 -13.07 18.98
N ILE A 216 -22.21 -12.91 18.01
CA ILE A 216 -23.52 -12.27 18.23
C ILE A 216 -24.59 -13.36 18.45
N PRO A 217 -25.30 -13.38 19.59
CA PRO A 217 -26.42 -14.27 19.79
C PRO A 217 -27.53 -14.04 18.76
N ILE A 218 -28.18 -15.11 18.30
CA ILE A 218 -29.26 -15.02 17.29
C ILE A 218 -30.39 -14.08 17.74
N SER A 219 -30.72 -14.09 19.03
CA SER A 219 -31.73 -13.21 19.63
C SER A 219 -31.38 -11.72 19.53
N GLU A 220 -30.10 -11.37 19.42
CA GLU A 220 -29.62 -9.99 19.35
C GLU A 220 -29.23 -9.56 17.93
N LEU A 221 -29.23 -10.48 16.96
CA LEU A 221 -28.74 -10.23 15.61
C LEU A 221 -29.48 -9.07 14.92
N ALA A 222 -30.80 -8.99 15.05
CA ALA A 222 -31.59 -7.91 14.48
C ALA A 222 -31.18 -6.53 15.03
N ASN A 223 -31.13 -6.40 16.36
CA ASN A 223 -30.71 -5.18 17.05
C ASN A 223 -29.23 -4.83 16.76
N HIS A 224 -28.38 -5.83 16.53
CA HIS A 224 -27.00 -5.62 16.13
C HIS A 224 -26.92 -5.03 14.71
N ILE A 225 -27.63 -5.60 13.74
CA ILE A 225 -27.67 -5.09 12.36
C ILE A 225 -28.23 -3.66 12.30
N GLU A 226 -29.29 -3.34 13.06
CA GLU A 226 -29.82 -1.98 13.12
C GLU A 226 -28.78 -0.97 13.63
N ARG A 227 -28.03 -1.34 14.67
CA ARG A 227 -26.92 -0.51 15.19
C ARG A 227 -25.80 -0.32 14.18
N LEU A 228 -25.51 -1.34 13.35
CA LEU A 228 -24.48 -1.24 12.31
C LEU A 228 -24.91 -0.34 11.14
N LYS A 229 -26.18 -0.41 10.74
CA LYS A 229 -26.77 0.38 9.65
C LYS A 229 -27.00 1.85 10.00
N ALA A 230 -27.13 2.18 11.28
CA ALA A 230 -27.32 3.55 11.74
C ALA A 230 -26.22 4.49 11.20
N ASN A 231 -26.58 5.75 10.98
CA ASN A 231 -25.69 6.77 10.42
C ASN A 231 -25.05 6.34 9.09
N ASP A 232 -25.88 5.88 8.15
CA ASP A 232 -25.46 5.48 6.79
C ASP A 232 -24.37 4.40 6.80
N ASN A 233 -24.62 3.31 7.54
CA ASN A 233 -23.72 2.17 7.65
C ASN A 233 -22.33 2.50 8.24
N LEU A 234 -22.17 3.61 8.96
CA LEU A 234 -20.87 4.04 9.51
C LEU A 234 -20.15 2.92 10.27
N LYS A 235 -20.86 2.23 11.16
CA LYS A 235 -20.27 1.13 11.95
C LYS A 235 -20.05 -0.13 11.12
N PHE A 236 -20.89 -0.37 10.12
CA PHE A 236 -20.66 -1.44 9.14
C PHE A 236 -19.34 -1.24 8.39
N SER A 237 -19.09 -0.02 7.91
CA SER A 237 -17.85 0.33 7.22
C SER A 237 -16.64 0.22 8.15
N GLN A 238 -16.74 0.74 9.38
CA GLN A 238 -15.65 0.65 10.36
C GLN A 238 -15.29 -0.80 10.71
N GLU A 239 -16.29 -1.66 10.89
CA GLU A 239 -16.07 -3.07 11.18
C GLU A 239 -15.48 -3.82 9.96
N TYR A 240 -15.98 -3.56 8.76
CA TYR A 240 -15.45 -4.15 7.52
C TYR A 240 -13.98 -3.79 7.27
N GLU A 241 -13.62 -2.51 7.42
CA GLU A 241 -12.23 -2.05 7.23
C GLU A 241 -11.28 -2.56 8.32
N SER A 242 -11.80 -3.04 9.46
CA SER A 242 -11.00 -3.63 10.53
C SER A 242 -10.65 -5.11 10.32
N ILE A 243 -11.17 -5.75 9.25
CA ILE A 243 -10.89 -7.16 8.94
C ILE A 243 -9.43 -7.30 8.49
N GLU A 244 -8.56 -7.69 9.41
CA GLU A 244 -7.16 -7.99 9.13
C GLU A 244 -6.87 -9.50 9.31
N PRO A 245 -6.40 -10.21 8.28
CA PRO A 245 -6.05 -11.63 8.40
C PRO A 245 -4.80 -11.87 9.27
N GLY A 246 -4.01 -10.83 9.56
CA GLY A 246 -2.85 -10.88 10.48
C GLY A 246 -1.68 -11.77 10.04
N GLN A 247 -1.81 -12.47 8.91
CA GLN A 247 -0.83 -13.39 8.36
C GLN A 247 -0.41 -12.94 6.96
N GLN A 248 0.88 -13.12 6.65
CA GLN A 248 1.41 -12.93 5.30
C GLN A 248 1.20 -14.20 4.47
N PHE A 249 0.75 -14.03 3.23
CA PHE A 249 0.52 -15.12 2.29
C PHE A 249 1.40 -14.95 1.06
N THR A 250 1.73 -16.07 0.41
CA THR A 250 2.38 -16.09 -0.90
C THR A 250 1.37 -16.50 -1.97
N TRP A 251 1.67 -16.16 -3.22
CA TRP A 251 0.82 -16.43 -4.38
C TRP A 251 1.66 -16.66 -5.65
N ASP A 252 2.79 -17.33 -5.48
CA ASP A 252 3.80 -17.46 -6.52
C ASP A 252 3.25 -18.23 -7.74
N HIS A 253 2.42 -19.25 -7.52
CA HIS A 253 1.81 -20.02 -8.61
C HIS A 253 0.83 -19.19 -9.42
N SER A 254 0.07 -18.31 -8.75
CA SER A 254 -0.87 -17.38 -9.40
C SER A 254 -0.16 -16.34 -10.26
N ASN A 255 1.10 -16.02 -9.92
CA ASN A 255 1.91 -15.01 -10.60
C ASN A 255 2.86 -15.56 -11.68
N MET A 256 2.98 -16.88 -11.83
CA MET A 256 3.76 -17.47 -12.93
C MET A 256 3.24 -16.98 -14.29
N GLU A 257 4.15 -16.63 -15.21
CA GLU A 257 3.76 -16.08 -16.53
C GLU A 257 2.76 -16.98 -17.29
N ILE A 258 2.92 -18.30 -17.17
CA ILE A 258 2.02 -19.29 -17.78
C ILE A 258 0.64 -19.37 -17.13
N ASN A 259 0.50 -18.89 -15.89
CA ASN A 259 -0.73 -18.96 -15.10
C ASN A 259 -1.50 -17.64 -15.06
N LYS A 260 -0.84 -16.50 -15.30
CA LYS A 260 -1.51 -15.19 -15.43
C LYS A 260 -2.75 -15.19 -16.33
N PRO A 261 -2.75 -15.78 -17.56
CA PRO A 261 -3.93 -15.78 -18.41
C PRO A 261 -5.07 -16.68 -17.88
N LYS A 262 -4.80 -17.55 -16.90
CA LYS A 262 -5.80 -18.40 -16.24
C LYS A 262 -6.54 -17.65 -15.12
N ASN A 263 -6.13 -16.43 -14.79
CA ASN A 263 -6.80 -15.55 -13.83
C ASN A 263 -7.76 -14.61 -14.56
N ARG A 264 -9.04 -14.60 -14.14
CA ARG A 264 -10.03 -13.66 -14.70
C ARG A 264 -9.66 -12.20 -14.44
N TYR A 265 -9.13 -11.94 -13.24
CA TYR A 265 -8.65 -10.62 -12.83
C TYR A 265 -7.25 -10.77 -12.23
N ALA A 266 -6.32 -9.88 -12.59
CA ALA A 266 -4.94 -9.96 -12.13
C ALA A 266 -4.78 -9.72 -10.62
N ASN A 267 -5.73 -9.02 -10.00
CA ASN A 267 -5.78 -8.72 -8.57
C ASN A 267 -6.63 -9.71 -7.76
N VAL A 268 -7.23 -10.72 -8.40
CA VAL A 268 -7.99 -11.78 -7.73
C VAL A 268 -7.28 -13.11 -8.02
N ILE A 269 -6.58 -13.62 -7.02
CA ILE A 269 -5.59 -14.69 -7.13
C ILE A 269 -5.72 -15.70 -5.99
N ALA A 270 -5.18 -16.90 -6.19
CA ALA A 270 -5.16 -17.93 -5.17
C ALA A 270 -3.87 -17.88 -4.33
N TYR A 271 -4.00 -17.99 -3.00
CA TYR A 271 -2.85 -18.14 -2.10
C TYR A 271 -2.28 -19.56 -2.14
N ASP A 272 -0.96 -19.69 -2.12
CA ASP A 272 -0.27 -20.98 -2.34
C ASP A 272 -0.62 -22.04 -1.28
N HIS A 273 -0.77 -21.63 -0.02
CA HIS A 273 -1.00 -22.55 1.10
C HIS A 273 -2.40 -23.19 1.11
N SER A 274 -3.36 -22.59 0.40
CA SER A 274 -4.75 -23.06 0.36
C SER A 274 -5.28 -23.24 -1.06
N ARG A 275 -4.43 -23.13 -2.09
CA ARG A 275 -4.86 -23.31 -3.48
C ARG A 275 -5.27 -24.76 -3.74
N VAL A 276 -6.24 -24.94 -4.63
CA VAL A 276 -6.53 -26.25 -5.19
C VAL A 276 -5.40 -26.64 -6.15
N ILE A 277 -4.90 -27.88 -6.02
CA ILE A 277 -3.82 -28.41 -6.86
C ILE A 277 -4.42 -29.45 -7.79
N LEU A 278 -4.39 -29.20 -9.09
CA LEU A 278 -4.84 -30.16 -10.10
C LEU A 278 -3.77 -31.25 -10.32
N PRO A 279 -4.16 -32.45 -10.76
CA PRO A 279 -3.20 -33.45 -11.22
C PRO A 279 -2.34 -32.86 -12.36
N PRO A 280 -1.00 -32.88 -12.26
CA PRO A 280 -0.14 -32.33 -13.29
C PRO A 280 -0.18 -33.17 -14.57
N GLU A 281 -0.13 -32.50 -15.71
CA GLU A 281 0.01 -33.12 -17.03
C GLU A 281 1.48 -33.16 -17.46
N ASP A 282 1.93 -34.30 -17.99
CA ASP A 282 3.32 -34.53 -18.38
C ASP A 282 3.79 -33.51 -19.44
N GLY A 283 4.89 -32.81 -19.12
CA GLY A 283 5.50 -31.83 -20.01
C GLY A 283 4.75 -30.49 -20.11
N VAL A 284 3.63 -30.30 -19.41
CA VAL A 284 2.84 -29.06 -19.43
C VAL A 284 3.06 -28.28 -18.13
N LEU A 285 3.90 -27.25 -18.19
CA LEU A 285 4.18 -26.38 -17.05
C LEU A 285 2.92 -25.60 -16.63
N GLY A 286 2.63 -25.58 -15.32
CA GLY A 286 1.47 -24.90 -14.75
C GLY A 286 0.13 -25.61 -14.98
N SER A 287 0.13 -26.87 -15.44
CA SER A 287 -1.09 -27.70 -15.55
C SER A 287 -1.76 -27.96 -14.20
N ASP A 288 -1.01 -27.89 -13.11
CA ASP A 288 -1.48 -28.06 -11.73
C ASP A 288 -2.25 -26.84 -11.18
N TYR A 289 -2.30 -25.73 -11.94
CA TYR A 289 -2.84 -24.46 -11.49
C TYR A 289 -4.28 -24.20 -11.93
N ILE A 290 -5.12 -23.89 -10.94
CA ILE A 290 -6.43 -23.27 -11.08
C ILE A 290 -6.56 -22.15 -10.04
N ASN A 291 -7.22 -21.04 -10.42
CA ASN A 291 -7.50 -19.96 -9.48
C ASN A 291 -8.68 -20.34 -8.57
N ALA A 292 -8.38 -21.11 -7.51
CA ALA A 292 -9.34 -21.57 -6.51
C ALA A 292 -8.63 -21.86 -5.18
N ASN A 293 -9.32 -21.67 -4.05
CA ASN A 293 -8.89 -22.01 -2.69
C ASN A 293 -9.94 -22.91 -2.00
N TYR A 294 -9.51 -23.74 -1.03
CA TYR A 294 -10.39 -24.61 -0.23
C TYR A 294 -11.29 -23.85 0.74
#